data_AF-A0A521QVY9-F1
#
_entry.id   AF-A0A521QVY9-F1
#
_cell.length_a   1.000
_cell.length_b   1.000
_cell.length_c   1.000
_cell.angle_alpha   90.00
_cell.angle_beta   90.00
_cell.angle_gamma   90.00
#
_symmetry.space_group_name_H-M   'P 1'
#
loop_
_entity.id
_entity.type
_entity.pdbx_description
1 polymer ?
#
loop_
_entity_poly.entity_id
_entity_poly.type
_entity_poly.pdbx_seq_one_letter_code
_entity_poly.pdbx_strand_id
1 'polypeptide(L)'
;MARFGSPVETVVPQFSHDPTQEFRMQSEKILRRWRRVDEPGLELMALSRNALGFSVRSTLIHAGEDSFGLRYRWDLDASWRTRTLRIDRTDAMEKSLLIERTGDTDWRVDGETRPDLSGCHEVDVSATPFCNSLAIQRMGEAGGELLALFVDAPALTCQPSRQLYEPLGPRAWRYVDKGVSAGFTARLDLDDEGFVAKYEHLFEAL
;
A
#
# COMPACT_ATOMS: atom_id res chain seq x y z
N MET A 1 73.34 -6.69 22.43
CA MET A 1 72.72 -5.34 22.46
C MET A 1 71.51 -5.37 21.55
N ALA A 2 70.31 -5.56 22.11
CA ALA A 2 69.05 -5.55 21.38
C ALA A 2 68.27 -4.30 21.81
N ARG A 3 67.78 -3.49 20.87
CA ARG A 3 66.87 -2.36 21.14
C ARG A 3 65.47 -2.76 20.69
N PHE A 4 64.55 -2.81 21.66
CA PHE A 4 63.11 -2.99 21.47
C PHE A 4 62.44 -1.67 21.08
N GLY A 5 61.38 -1.79 20.28
CA GLY A 5 60.63 -0.69 19.67
C GLY A 5 59.72 0.10 20.61
N SER A 6 59.32 1.27 20.13
CA SER A 6 58.38 2.19 20.75
C SER A 6 56.93 1.70 20.64
N PRO A 7 56.04 2.02 21.60
CA PRO A 7 54.63 1.64 21.52
C PRO A 7 53.85 2.59 20.61
N VAL A 8 52.90 2.03 19.87
CA VAL A 8 51.93 2.76 19.03
C VAL A 8 50.73 3.12 19.92
N GLU A 9 50.42 4.41 20.05
CA GLU A 9 49.20 4.90 20.70
C GLU A 9 47.96 4.58 19.84
N THR A 10 47.02 3.82 20.39
CA THR A 10 45.70 3.58 19.81
C THR A 10 44.80 4.79 20.06
N VAL A 11 44.52 5.56 19.01
CA VAL A 11 43.48 6.60 19.04
C VAL A 11 42.11 5.90 19.03
N VAL A 12 41.38 5.98 20.14
CA VAL A 12 39.97 5.57 20.21
C VAL A 12 39.13 6.73 19.63
N PRO A 13 38.28 6.51 18.60
CA PRO A 13 37.45 7.58 18.09
C PRO A 13 36.39 7.96 19.13
N GLN A 14 36.42 9.21 19.60
CA GLN A 14 35.29 9.81 20.29
C GLN A 14 34.21 10.13 19.25
N PHE A 15 33.15 9.32 19.23
CA PHE A 15 31.93 9.69 18.53
C PHE A 15 31.25 10.80 19.33
N SER A 16 31.33 12.03 18.83
CA SER A 16 30.49 13.12 19.31
C SER A 16 29.04 12.81 18.93
N HIS A 17 28.20 12.50 19.92
CA HIS A 17 26.75 12.39 19.75
C HIS A 17 26.22 13.80 19.44
N ASP A 18 25.80 14.02 18.20
CA ASP A 18 25.22 15.31 17.78
C ASP A 18 23.69 15.27 18.00
N PRO A 19 23.17 15.96 19.03
CA PRO A 19 21.74 15.97 19.34
C PRO A 19 20.89 16.64 18.25
N THR A 20 21.49 17.29 17.25
CA THR A 20 20.75 17.83 16.09
C THR A 20 20.40 16.77 15.02
N GLN A 21 20.97 15.56 15.08
CA GLN A 21 20.51 14.42 14.26
C GLN A 21 19.24 13.75 14.83
N GLU A 22 19.03 13.78 16.14
CA GLU A 22 17.80 13.26 16.78
C GLU A 22 16.56 14.13 16.47
N PHE A 23 16.77 15.40 16.11
CA PHE A 23 15.70 16.35 15.77
C PHE A 23 15.40 16.49 14.27
N ARG A 24 15.88 15.55 13.45
CA ARG A 24 15.56 15.48 12.01
C ARG A 24 14.77 14.24 11.61
N MET A 25 13.91 13.72 12.49
CA MET A 25 12.76 12.93 12.06
C MET A 25 11.63 13.87 11.60
N GLN A 26 11.90 14.69 10.58
CA GLN A 26 10.80 15.18 9.77
C GLN A 26 10.23 13.93 9.10
N SER A 27 9.03 13.53 9.49
CA SER A 27 8.29 12.43 8.88
C SER A 27 8.32 12.61 7.36
N GLU A 28 9.06 11.76 6.65
CA GLU A 28 9.01 11.74 5.19
C GLU A 28 7.56 11.50 4.80
N LYS A 29 6.97 12.53 4.21
CA LYS A 29 5.58 12.52 3.77
C LYS A 29 5.59 12.39 2.27
N ILE A 30 5.19 11.24 1.78
CA ILE A 30 5.06 10.97 0.36
C ILE A 30 3.65 11.40 -0.05
N LEU A 31 3.56 12.22 -1.09
CA LEU A 31 2.29 12.58 -1.73
C LEU A 31 2.20 11.87 -3.07
N ARG A 32 1.03 11.29 -3.34
CA ARG A 32 0.67 10.72 -4.63
C ARG A 32 -0.68 11.23 -5.07
N ARG A 33 -0.81 11.39 -6.38
CA ARG A 33 -2.05 11.80 -7.03
C ARG A 33 -2.24 10.88 -8.21
N TRP A 34 -3.45 10.37 -8.37
CA TRP A 34 -3.81 9.58 -9.54
C TRP A 34 -5.04 10.17 -10.17
N ARG A 35 -5.03 10.29 -11.49
CA ARG A 35 -6.26 10.43 -12.26
C ARG A 35 -6.73 9.07 -12.75
N ARG A 36 -8.03 8.93 -12.91
CA ARG A 36 -8.59 7.88 -13.75
C ARG A 36 -8.44 8.25 -15.24
N VAL A 37 -8.32 7.25 -16.10
CA VAL A 37 -8.16 7.44 -17.56
C VAL A 37 -9.31 6.86 -18.37
N ASP A 38 -10.08 5.94 -17.79
CA ASP A 38 -11.32 5.39 -18.34
C ASP A 38 -12.52 6.30 -18.08
N GLU A 39 -12.60 6.87 -16.89
CA GLU A 39 -13.69 7.75 -16.45
C GLU A 39 -13.14 8.96 -15.68
N PRO A 40 -13.92 10.05 -15.49
CA PRO A 40 -13.49 11.17 -14.67
C PRO A 40 -13.29 10.73 -13.21
N GLY A 41 -12.11 11.01 -12.66
CA GLY A 41 -11.84 10.73 -11.26
C GLY A 41 -10.43 11.15 -10.84
N LEU A 42 -10.27 11.44 -9.56
CA LEU A 42 -9.01 11.90 -8.97
C LEU A 42 -8.86 11.33 -7.57
N GLU A 43 -7.64 10.95 -7.23
CA GLU A 43 -7.21 10.59 -5.89
C GLU A 43 -6.05 11.49 -5.45
N LEU A 44 -6.07 11.89 -4.17
CA LEU A 44 -4.94 12.49 -3.47
C LEU A 44 -4.62 11.67 -2.23
N MET A 45 -3.48 11.00 -2.26
CA MET A 45 -2.98 10.16 -1.20
C MET A 45 -1.76 10.79 -0.52
N ALA A 46 -1.71 10.69 0.80
CA ALA A 46 -0.58 11.08 1.62
C ALA A 46 -0.15 9.91 2.51
N LEU A 47 1.08 9.46 2.33
CA LEU A 47 1.71 8.45 3.16
C LEU A 47 2.68 9.12 4.13
N SER A 48 2.69 8.63 5.36
CA SER A 48 3.62 9.05 6.41
C SER A 48 4.18 7.83 7.13
N ARG A 49 5.47 7.87 7.45
CA ARG A 49 6.14 6.81 8.21
C ARG A 49 6.27 7.20 9.68
N ASN A 50 6.08 6.23 10.57
CA ASN A 50 6.39 6.36 11.99
C ASN A 50 7.06 5.07 12.52
N ALA A 51 7.37 5.03 13.81
CA ALA A 51 8.07 3.88 14.42
C ALA A 51 7.30 2.54 14.33
N LEU A 52 5.98 2.58 14.16
CA LEU A 52 5.10 1.41 14.13
C LEU A 52 4.78 0.91 12.71
N GLY A 53 5.20 1.64 11.67
CA GLY A 53 4.92 1.32 10.26
C GLY A 53 4.54 2.56 9.44
N PHE A 54 3.52 2.41 8.61
CA PHE A 54 3.08 3.46 7.68
C PHE A 54 1.62 3.81 7.94
N SER A 55 1.29 5.09 7.79
CA SER A 55 -0.09 5.57 7.84
C SER A 55 -0.38 6.36 6.57
N VAL A 56 -1.42 5.92 5.86
CA VAL A 56 -1.90 6.50 4.63
C VAL A 56 -3.22 7.21 4.89
N ARG A 57 -3.37 8.41 4.34
CA ARG A 57 -4.65 9.12 4.28
C ARG A 57 -4.90 9.49 2.83
N SER A 58 -6.09 9.18 2.35
CA SER A 58 -6.47 9.52 0.98
C SER A 58 -7.86 10.13 0.92
N THR A 59 -8.08 10.92 -0.11
CA THR A 59 -9.40 11.36 -0.56
C THR A 59 -9.45 11.15 -2.06
N LEU A 60 -10.52 10.49 -2.52
CA LEU A 60 -10.75 10.27 -3.93
C LEU A 60 -12.20 10.60 -4.30
N ILE A 61 -12.37 11.04 -5.54
CA ILE A 61 -13.67 11.29 -6.17
C ILE A 61 -13.67 10.48 -7.46
N HIS A 62 -14.69 9.65 -7.61
CA HIS A 62 -15.04 8.99 -8.86
C HIS A 62 -16.29 9.69 -9.42
N ALA A 63 -16.21 10.19 -10.65
CA ALA A 63 -17.24 10.99 -11.30
C ALA A 63 -17.66 10.38 -12.66
N GLY A 64 -17.68 9.04 -12.73
CA GLY A 64 -18.34 8.27 -13.79
C GLY A 64 -19.86 8.21 -13.61
N GLU A 65 -20.52 7.25 -14.27
CA GLU A 65 -21.97 7.06 -14.23
C GLU A 65 -22.46 6.83 -12.78
N ASP A 66 -21.81 5.92 -12.07
CA ASP A 66 -22.01 5.69 -10.63
C ASP A 66 -21.00 6.50 -9.81
N SER A 67 -21.24 7.80 -9.69
CA SER A 67 -20.34 8.69 -8.95
C SER A 67 -20.31 8.41 -7.44
N PHE A 68 -19.13 8.53 -6.83
CA PHE A 68 -18.94 8.41 -5.39
C PHE A 68 -17.68 9.15 -4.91
N GLY A 69 -17.65 9.50 -3.63
CA GLY A 69 -16.46 10.05 -2.99
C GLY A 69 -16.07 9.23 -1.77
N LEU A 70 -14.76 8.98 -1.60
CA LEU A 70 -14.23 8.29 -0.43
C LEU A 70 -13.18 9.13 0.29
N ARG A 71 -13.16 8.97 1.60
CA ARG A 71 -12.00 9.28 2.43
C ARG A 71 -11.57 8.00 3.13
N TYR A 72 -10.28 7.70 3.14
CA TYR A 72 -9.80 6.54 3.88
C TYR A 72 -8.54 6.82 4.70
N ARG A 73 -8.40 6.07 5.79
CA ARG A 73 -7.15 5.90 6.54
C ARG A 73 -6.75 4.44 6.47
N TRP A 74 -5.50 4.19 6.09
CA TRP A 74 -4.95 2.86 5.95
C TRP A 74 -3.64 2.78 6.75
N ASP A 75 -3.64 2.00 7.82
CA ASP A 75 -2.45 1.80 8.65
C ASP A 75 -1.82 0.45 8.31
N LEU A 76 -0.52 0.47 8.04
CA LEU A 76 0.30 -0.68 7.64
C LEU A 76 1.37 -0.94 8.71
N ASP A 77 1.79 -2.19 8.85
CA ASP A 77 2.97 -2.53 9.66
C ASP A 77 4.27 -2.15 8.95
N ALA A 78 5.42 -2.36 9.62
CA ALA A 78 6.74 -2.07 9.07
C ALA A 78 7.09 -2.92 7.83
N SER A 79 6.37 -4.01 7.59
CA SER A 79 6.49 -4.91 6.43
C SER A 79 5.45 -4.61 5.35
N TRP A 80 4.81 -3.44 5.39
CA TRP A 80 3.78 -2.98 4.45
C TRP A 80 2.50 -3.82 4.43
N ARG A 81 2.23 -4.63 5.46
CA ARG A 81 0.98 -5.39 5.56
C ARG A 81 -0.11 -4.53 6.19
N THR A 82 -1.34 -4.63 5.67
CA THR A 82 -2.49 -3.94 6.29
C THR A 82 -2.69 -4.36 7.72
N ARG A 83 -2.80 -3.39 8.64
CA ARG A 83 -3.29 -3.62 10.00
C ARG A 83 -4.76 -3.22 10.10
N THR A 84 -5.07 -2.02 9.63
CA THR A 84 -6.42 -1.48 9.61
C THR A 84 -6.65 -0.65 8.34
N LEU A 85 -7.87 -0.72 7.82
CA LEU A 85 -8.36 0.18 6.78
C LEU A 85 -9.73 0.67 7.18
N ARG A 86 -9.88 2.00 7.33
CA ARG A 86 -11.17 2.66 7.49
C ARG A 86 -11.49 3.44 6.22
N ILE A 87 -12.66 3.20 5.64
CA ILE A 87 -13.19 3.92 4.50
C ILE A 87 -14.50 4.59 4.91
N ASP A 88 -14.65 5.87 4.60
CA ASP A 88 -15.87 6.63 4.78
C ASP A 88 -16.33 7.14 3.40
N ARG A 89 -17.61 6.94 3.05
CA ARG A 89 -18.22 7.64 1.91
C ARG A 89 -18.45 9.10 2.28
N THR A 90 -18.05 10.01 1.39
CA THR A 90 -18.19 11.46 1.62
C THR A 90 -19.50 12.02 1.06
N ASP A 91 -20.21 11.23 0.27
CA ASP A 91 -21.43 11.59 -0.44
C ASP A 91 -22.70 10.92 0.10
N ALA A 92 -22.55 10.03 1.08
CA ALA A 92 -23.65 9.38 1.78
C ALA A 92 -23.49 9.56 3.30
N MET A 93 -24.60 9.76 4.01
CA MET A 93 -24.56 9.76 5.47
C MET A 93 -24.36 8.33 6.00
N GLU A 94 -23.47 8.19 6.97
CA GLU A 94 -23.27 6.97 7.78
C GLU A 94 -22.88 5.69 7.00
N LYS A 95 -22.34 5.82 5.78
CA LYS A 95 -21.79 4.68 5.04
C LYS A 95 -20.27 4.61 5.18
N SER A 96 -19.81 3.70 6.04
CA SER A 96 -18.38 3.46 6.31
C SER A 96 -18.07 1.96 6.39
N LEU A 97 -16.79 1.61 6.30
CA LEU A 97 -16.27 0.25 6.39
C LEU A 97 -14.99 0.27 7.22
N LEU A 98 -14.89 -0.63 8.19
CA LEU A 98 -13.68 -0.88 8.95
C LEU A 98 -13.21 -2.31 8.71
N ILE A 99 -11.98 -2.47 8.21
CA ILE A 99 -11.31 -3.76 8.04
C ILE A 99 -10.13 -3.82 8.99
N GLU A 100 -10.01 -4.91 9.74
CA GLU A 100 -8.96 -5.12 10.72
C GLU A 100 -8.31 -6.49 10.50
N ARG A 101 -6.98 -6.53 10.39
CA ARG A 101 -6.22 -7.77 10.38
C ARG A 101 -6.07 -8.30 11.81
N THR A 102 -6.58 -9.50 12.08
CA THR A 102 -6.55 -10.12 13.42
C THR A 102 -5.59 -11.30 13.54
N GLY A 103 -5.09 -11.81 12.41
CA GLY A 103 -4.11 -12.90 12.33
C GLY A 103 -3.27 -12.77 11.07
N ASP A 104 -2.50 -13.79 10.71
CA ASP A 104 -1.67 -13.70 9.52
C ASP A 104 -2.50 -13.52 8.24
N THR A 105 -3.63 -14.20 8.16
CA THR A 105 -4.56 -14.15 7.04
C THR A 105 -6.02 -14.12 7.51
N ASP A 106 -6.25 -13.63 8.74
CA ASP A 106 -7.57 -13.55 9.35
C ASP A 106 -8.00 -12.11 9.55
N TRP A 107 -9.29 -11.86 9.34
CA TRP A 107 -9.85 -10.53 9.19
C TRP A 107 -11.14 -10.35 9.99
N ARG A 108 -11.33 -9.14 10.50
CA ARG A 108 -12.61 -8.61 10.94
C ARG A 108 -13.07 -7.50 10.01
N VAL A 109 -14.39 -7.43 9.81
CA VAL A 109 -15.06 -6.35 9.08
C VAL A 109 -16.16 -5.81 9.96
N ASP A 110 -16.13 -4.52 10.26
CA ASP A 110 -17.07 -3.81 11.15
C ASP A 110 -17.27 -4.51 12.50
N GLY A 111 -16.17 -4.98 13.08
CA GLY A 111 -16.14 -5.68 14.37
C GLY A 111 -16.48 -7.17 14.30
N GLU A 112 -17.04 -7.65 13.18
CA GLU A 112 -17.43 -9.04 12.97
C GLU A 112 -16.28 -9.86 12.38
N THR A 113 -16.07 -11.08 12.88
CA THR A 113 -15.07 -11.99 12.30
C THR A 113 -15.58 -12.53 10.97
N ARG A 114 -14.72 -12.57 9.95
CA ARG A 114 -15.06 -12.98 8.59
C ARG A 114 -14.28 -14.22 8.15
N PRO A 115 -14.70 -15.45 8.56
CA PRO A 115 -14.04 -16.69 8.17
C PRO A 115 -13.99 -16.90 6.65
N ASP A 116 -14.95 -16.36 5.91
CA ASP A 116 -14.99 -16.39 4.44
C ASP A 116 -13.87 -15.59 3.78
N LEU A 117 -13.24 -14.66 4.52
CA LEU A 117 -12.08 -13.89 4.07
C LEU A 117 -10.75 -14.51 4.55
N SER A 118 -10.80 -15.63 5.29
CA SER A 118 -9.58 -16.30 5.75
C SER A 118 -8.74 -16.77 4.56
N GLY A 119 -7.42 -16.62 4.69
CA GLY A 119 -6.47 -16.87 3.60
C GLY A 119 -6.25 -15.66 2.67
N CYS A 120 -7.02 -14.57 2.79
CA CYS A 120 -6.73 -13.34 2.08
C CYS A 120 -5.42 -12.73 2.61
N HIS A 121 -4.49 -12.47 1.70
CA HIS A 121 -3.13 -12.05 2.00
C HIS A 121 -3.06 -10.54 2.22
N GLU A 122 -3.78 -9.76 1.41
CA GLU A 122 -3.77 -8.30 1.46
C GLU A 122 -5.11 -7.71 0.97
N VAL A 123 -5.42 -6.48 1.38
CA VAL A 123 -6.63 -5.74 0.95
C VAL A 123 -6.42 -5.11 -0.42
N ASP A 124 -7.45 -5.21 -1.27
CA ASP A 124 -7.54 -4.61 -2.59
C ASP A 124 -8.79 -3.73 -2.69
N VAL A 125 -8.63 -2.44 -2.97
CA VAL A 125 -9.74 -1.49 -3.09
C VAL A 125 -9.88 -1.07 -4.55
N SER A 126 -11.00 -1.44 -5.18
CA SER A 126 -11.29 -1.21 -6.60
C SER A 126 -11.13 0.24 -7.11
N ALA A 127 -11.16 1.22 -6.21
CA ALA A 127 -11.08 2.65 -6.55
C ALA A 127 -9.67 3.25 -6.53
N THR A 128 -8.63 2.51 -6.17
CA THR A 128 -7.26 3.05 -6.06
C THR A 128 -6.21 2.06 -6.57
N PRO A 129 -5.13 2.50 -7.24
CA PRO A 129 -4.02 1.63 -7.61
C PRO A 129 -3.02 1.39 -6.46
N PHE A 130 -3.23 2.02 -5.29
CA PHE A 130 -2.31 1.91 -4.15
C PHE A 130 -2.19 0.46 -3.64
N CYS A 131 -3.30 -0.28 -3.58
CA CYS A 131 -3.33 -1.68 -3.14
C CYS A 131 -2.46 -2.60 -4.01
N ASN A 132 -2.35 -2.35 -5.32
CA ASN A 132 -1.48 -3.14 -6.19
C ASN A 132 0.01 -2.95 -5.81
N SER A 133 0.37 -1.77 -5.32
CA SER A 133 1.73 -1.51 -4.82
C SER A 133 2.02 -2.37 -3.58
N LEU A 134 1.04 -2.56 -2.69
CA LEU A 134 1.16 -3.45 -1.53
C LEU A 134 1.28 -4.92 -1.95
N ALA A 135 0.47 -5.34 -2.93
CA ALA A 135 0.52 -6.70 -3.46
C ALA A 135 1.89 -7.02 -4.08
N ILE A 136 2.43 -6.11 -4.89
CA ILE A 136 3.76 -6.26 -5.50
C ILE A 136 4.86 -6.25 -4.44
N GLN A 137 4.81 -5.33 -3.48
CA GLN A 137 5.76 -5.27 -2.37
C GLN A 137 5.83 -6.59 -1.59
N ARG A 138 4.68 -7.27 -1.42
CA ARG A 138 4.60 -8.57 -0.76
C ARG A 138 5.23 -9.70 -1.58
N MET A 139 5.03 -9.70 -2.89
CA MET A 139 5.51 -10.77 -3.77
C MET A 139 7.01 -10.71 -4.02
N GLY A 140 7.62 -9.53 -3.92
CA GLY A 140 9.01 -9.32 -4.31
C GLY A 140 9.21 -9.57 -5.80
N GLU A 141 10.41 -9.96 -6.22
CA GLU A 141 10.77 -10.05 -7.64
C GLU A 141 10.17 -11.26 -8.38
N ALA A 142 9.71 -12.28 -7.65
CA ALA A 142 9.23 -13.53 -8.26
C ALA A 142 7.81 -13.41 -8.84
N GLY A 143 6.99 -12.53 -8.29
CA GLY A 143 5.56 -12.49 -8.58
C GLY A 143 4.82 -13.73 -8.10
N GLY A 144 3.64 -13.97 -8.68
CA GLY A 144 2.83 -15.15 -8.41
C GLY A 144 1.36 -14.83 -8.14
N GLU A 145 0.67 -15.82 -7.60
CA GLU A 145 -0.74 -15.69 -7.23
C GLU A 145 -0.90 -15.12 -5.82
N LEU A 146 -1.94 -14.31 -5.66
CA LEU A 146 -2.36 -13.75 -4.37
C LEU A 146 -3.87 -13.83 -4.25
N LEU A 147 -4.34 -14.26 -3.09
CA LEU A 147 -5.75 -14.11 -2.72
C LEU A 147 -5.89 -12.77 -2.00
N ALA A 148 -6.60 -11.81 -2.60
CA ALA A 148 -6.87 -10.50 -2.03
C ALA A 148 -8.21 -10.48 -1.29
N LEU A 149 -8.31 -9.66 -0.24
CA LEU A 149 -9.58 -9.20 0.31
C LEU A 149 -10.01 -8.03 -0.58
N PHE A 150 -10.84 -8.31 -1.58
CA PHE A 150 -11.33 -7.30 -2.51
C PHE A 150 -12.47 -6.50 -1.88
N VAL A 151 -12.39 -5.19 -2.00
CA VAL A 151 -13.36 -4.21 -1.58
C VAL A 151 -13.98 -3.55 -2.82
N ASP A 152 -15.28 -3.78 -2.98
CA ASP A 152 -16.10 -2.98 -3.88
C ASP A 152 -16.28 -1.59 -3.26
N ALA A 153 -15.62 -0.58 -3.84
CA ALA A 153 -15.58 0.76 -3.27
C ALA A 153 -16.95 1.48 -3.27
N PRO A 154 -17.77 1.41 -4.33
CA PRO A 154 -19.14 1.94 -4.30
C PRO A 154 -20.01 1.26 -3.22
N ALA A 155 -20.01 -0.07 -3.19
CA ALA A 155 -20.90 -0.85 -2.33
C ALA A 155 -20.40 -0.91 -0.88
N LEU A 156 -19.09 -0.77 -0.66
CA LEU A 156 -18.37 -1.10 0.57
C LEU A 156 -18.57 -2.55 1.03
N THR A 157 -18.56 -3.48 0.07
CA THR A 157 -18.65 -4.92 0.34
C THR A 157 -17.29 -5.59 0.18
N CYS A 158 -17.08 -6.68 0.91
CA CYS A 158 -15.80 -7.41 0.95
C CYS A 158 -16.00 -8.86 0.52
N GLN A 159 -15.14 -9.35 -0.37
CA GLN A 159 -15.08 -10.74 -0.82
C GLN A 159 -13.65 -11.17 -1.21
N PRO A 160 -13.31 -12.46 -1.22
CA PRO A 160 -12.03 -12.92 -1.73
C PRO A 160 -11.92 -12.74 -3.26
N SER A 161 -10.76 -12.29 -3.76
CA SER A 161 -10.47 -12.25 -5.19
C SER A 161 -9.09 -12.83 -5.48
N ARG A 162 -9.01 -13.77 -6.43
CA ARG A 162 -7.73 -14.35 -6.87
C ARG A 162 -7.08 -13.42 -7.89
N GLN A 163 -5.79 -13.19 -7.74
CA GLN A 163 -5.01 -12.29 -8.59
C GLN A 163 -3.70 -12.96 -8.97
N LEU A 164 -3.17 -12.63 -10.13
CA LEU A 164 -1.84 -13.03 -10.59
C LEU A 164 -1.06 -11.78 -10.99
N TYR A 165 0.17 -11.68 -10.49
CA TYR A 165 1.13 -10.65 -10.88
C TYR A 165 2.36 -11.31 -11.48
N GLU A 166 2.68 -10.98 -12.73
CA GLU A 166 3.82 -11.52 -13.45
C GLU A 166 4.85 -10.40 -13.70
N PRO A 167 6.12 -10.57 -13.29
CA PRO A 167 7.15 -9.59 -13.59
C PRO A 167 7.38 -9.48 -15.10
N LEU A 168 7.44 -8.24 -15.61
CA LEU A 168 7.76 -7.93 -17.01
C LEU A 168 9.13 -7.24 -17.16
N GLY A 169 9.78 -6.89 -16.05
CA GLY A 169 11.07 -6.20 -16.00
C GLY A 169 11.22 -5.41 -14.71
N PRO A 170 12.28 -4.60 -14.60
CA PRO A 170 12.48 -3.73 -13.44
C PRO A 170 11.31 -2.75 -13.35
N ARG A 171 10.46 -2.90 -12.32
CA ARG A 171 9.28 -2.06 -12.03
C ARG A 171 8.12 -2.15 -13.03
N ALA A 172 8.03 -3.24 -13.78
CA ALA A 172 6.92 -3.48 -14.69
C ALA A 172 6.30 -4.85 -14.41
N TRP A 173 4.97 -4.90 -14.40
CA TRP A 173 4.20 -6.08 -14.01
C TRP A 173 3.00 -6.27 -14.94
N ARG A 174 2.64 -7.52 -15.21
CA ARG A 174 1.31 -7.87 -15.73
C ARG A 174 0.43 -8.24 -14.56
N TYR A 175 -0.69 -7.56 -14.44
CA TYR A 175 -1.79 -7.93 -13.56
C TYR A 175 -2.83 -8.75 -14.33
N VAL A 176 -3.33 -9.80 -13.70
CA VAL A 176 -4.48 -10.59 -14.17
C VAL A 176 -5.43 -10.82 -13.01
N ASP A 177 -6.66 -10.35 -13.14
CA ASP A 177 -7.74 -10.71 -12.21
C ASP A 177 -8.26 -12.11 -12.56
N LYS A 178 -8.23 -13.01 -11.58
CA LYS A 178 -8.73 -14.40 -11.67
C LYS A 178 -9.95 -14.63 -10.77
N GLY A 179 -10.49 -13.57 -10.17
CA GLY A 179 -11.57 -13.60 -9.19
C GLY A 179 -12.76 -12.77 -9.67
N VAL A 180 -12.99 -11.65 -8.99
CA VAL A 180 -14.20 -10.83 -9.15
C VAL A 180 -14.36 -10.30 -10.58
N SER A 181 -13.26 -9.90 -11.23
CA SER A 181 -13.25 -9.38 -12.61
C SER A 181 -12.50 -10.32 -13.54
N ALA A 182 -12.77 -11.63 -13.43
CA ALA A 182 -12.01 -12.67 -14.11
C ALA A 182 -11.79 -12.39 -15.60
N GLY A 183 -10.52 -12.42 -16.01
CA GLY A 183 -10.09 -12.18 -17.39
C GLY A 183 -9.65 -10.74 -17.67
N PHE A 184 -9.90 -9.80 -16.77
CA PHE A 184 -9.29 -8.48 -16.85
C PHE A 184 -7.76 -8.61 -16.71
N THR A 185 -7.02 -7.92 -17.58
CA THR A 185 -5.56 -7.84 -17.55
C THR A 185 -5.10 -6.43 -17.81
N ALA A 186 -4.00 -6.05 -17.19
CA ALA A 186 -3.39 -4.74 -17.37
C ALA A 186 -1.88 -4.82 -17.12
N ARG A 187 -1.13 -3.96 -17.81
CA ARG A 187 0.23 -3.64 -17.42
C ARG A 187 0.22 -2.61 -16.28
N LEU A 188 1.06 -2.86 -15.26
CA LEU A 188 1.36 -1.92 -14.19
C LEU A 188 2.83 -1.48 -14.31
N ASP A 189 3.07 -0.17 -14.36
CA ASP A 189 4.41 0.43 -14.28
C ASP A 189 4.56 1.16 -12.94
N LEU A 190 5.66 0.94 -12.22
CA LEU A 190 5.92 1.56 -10.92
C LEU A 190 6.91 2.74 -11.02
N ASP A 191 6.74 3.72 -10.14
CA ASP A 191 7.69 4.81 -9.94
C ASP A 191 8.93 4.37 -9.16
N ASP A 192 9.87 5.29 -8.91
CA ASP A 192 11.14 4.99 -8.24
C ASP A 192 10.96 4.66 -6.74
N GLU A 193 9.80 4.99 -6.16
CA GLU A 193 9.45 4.68 -4.77
C GLU A 193 8.60 3.39 -4.66
N GLY A 194 8.35 2.70 -5.79
CA GLY A 194 7.64 1.42 -5.85
C GLY A 194 6.11 1.54 -5.88
N PHE A 195 5.55 2.74 -6.07
CA PHE A 195 4.11 2.90 -6.25
C PHE A 195 3.71 2.79 -7.71
N VAL A 196 2.51 2.30 -7.99
CA VAL A 196 1.95 2.29 -9.35
C VAL A 196 1.92 3.71 -9.92
N ALA A 197 2.69 3.95 -10.97
CA ALA A 197 2.70 5.19 -11.74
C ALA A 197 1.71 5.12 -12.90
N LYS A 198 1.57 3.95 -13.53
CA LYS A 198 0.60 3.70 -14.59
C LYS A 198 -0.06 2.36 -14.38
N TYR A 199 -1.39 2.37 -14.38
CA TYR A 199 -2.23 1.19 -14.44
C TYR A 199 -2.95 1.24 -15.78
N GLU A 200 -2.55 0.38 -16.72
CA GLU A 200 -3.14 0.33 -18.04
C GLU A 200 -4.67 0.27 -17.98
N HIS A 201 -5.32 1.09 -18.81
CA HIS A 201 -6.77 1.29 -18.87
C HIS A 201 -7.41 2.06 -17.71
N LEU A 202 -6.81 2.13 -16.51
CA LEU A 202 -7.53 2.62 -15.32
C LEU A 202 -6.95 3.88 -14.67
N PHE A 203 -5.63 3.93 -14.43
CA PHE A 203 -5.03 5.01 -13.62
C PHE A 203 -3.69 5.50 -14.16
N GLU A 204 -3.41 6.77 -13.90
CA GLU A 204 -2.11 7.40 -14.15
C GLU A 204 -1.77 8.38 -13.03
N ALA A 205 -0.53 8.34 -12.56
CA ALA A 205 -0.02 9.30 -11.58
C ALA A 205 0.12 10.71 -12.21
N LEU A 206 -0.11 11.74 -11.40
CA LEU A 206 0.00 13.16 -11.79
C LEU A 206 1.26 13.84 -11.24
#